data_AF-A0A838E5L7-F1
#
_entry.id   AF-A0A838E5L7-F1
#
_cell.length_a   1.000
_cell.length_b   1.000
_cell.length_c   1.000
_cell.angle_alpha   90.00
_cell.angle_beta   90.00
_cell.angle_gamma   90.00
#
_symmetry.space_group_name_H-M   'P 1'
#
loop_
_entity.id
_entity.type
_entity.pdbx_description
1 polymer ?
#
loop_
_entity_poly.entity_id
_entity_poly.type
_entity_poly.pdbx_seq_one_letter_code
_entity_poly.pdbx_strand_id
1 'polypeptide(L)'
;MLADLRHRGLVVAAVDQPAAFRTSQVVHDAIDDAWDPVADRRIATLRAAATATGAAGHHDRALGLLVAAEDHDAVVALLTEHGGGLLAHGRVGALLEAVSALPAEWLTAEAALVAGEASQVRGDWEGALGWFRVAAAGTGELPA
;
A
#
# COMPACT_ATOMS: atom_id res chain seq x y z
N MET A 1 -17.38 -26.24 6.96
CA MET A 1 -16.17 -25.41 7.01
C MET A 1 -15.10 -26.00 7.93
N LEU A 2 -15.31 -26.13 9.25
CA LEU A 2 -14.31 -26.72 10.17
C LEU A 2 -14.01 -28.20 9.91
N ALA A 3 -14.99 -29.00 9.48
CA ALA A 3 -14.79 -30.40 9.11
C ALA A 3 -13.88 -30.57 7.87
N ASP A 4 -13.92 -29.63 6.92
CA ASP A 4 -13.06 -29.62 5.72
C ASP A 4 -11.61 -29.24 6.10
N LEU A 5 -11.44 -28.25 6.98
CA LEU A 5 -10.13 -27.88 7.53
C LEU A 5 -9.51 -29.02 8.35
N ARG A 6 -10.32 -29.79 9.08
CA ARG A 6 -9.88 -31.00 9.80
C ARG A 6 -9.46 -32.10 8.83
N HIS A 7 -10.20 -32.31 7.75
CA HIS A 7 -9.86 -33.30 6.74
C HIS A 7 -8.54 -32.98 6.03
N ARG A 8 -8.22 -31.69 5.88
CA ARG A 8 -6.95 -31.18 5.33
C ARG A 8 -5.80 -31.10 6.35
N GLY A 9 -6.00 -31.52 7.60
CA GLY A 9 -4.96 -31.54 8.63
C GLY A 9 -4.53 -30.16 9.17
N LEU A 10 -5.26 -29.09 8.84
CA LEU A 10 -4.94 -27.73 9.26
C LEU A 10 -5.38 -27.44 10.70
N VAL A 11 -6.37 -28.19 11.19
CA VAL A 11 -6.85 -28.13 12.56
C VAL A 11 -6.95 -29.52 13.18
N VAL A 12 -6.59 -29.62 14.46
CA VAL A 12 -6.62 -30.84 15.26
C VAL A 12 -7.61 -30.61 16.42
N ALA A 13 -8.37 -31.64 16.79
CA ALA A 13 -9.21 -31.55 17.98
C ALA A 13 -8.32 -31.33 19.22
N ALA A 14 -8.68 -30.38 20.06
CA ALA A 14 -8.00 -30.17 21.33
C ALA A 14 -8.26 -31.39 22.22
N VAL A 15 -7.18 -31.95 22.77
CA VAL A 15 -7.23 -33.17 23.60
C VAL A 15 -8.06 -32.92 24.87
N ASP A 16 -8.01 -31.70 25.39
CA ASP A 16 -8.64 -31.32 26.66
C ASP A 16 -10.08 -30.80 26.50
N GLN A 17 -10.49 -30.47 25.27
CA GLN A 17 -11.83 -29.98 24.95
C GLN A 17 -12.25 -30.48 23.56
N PRO A 18 -13.03 -31.58 23.46
CA PRO A 18 -13.35 -32.22 22.18
C PRO A 18 -14.20 -31.35 21.23
N ALA A 19 -14.75 -30.23 21.73
CA ALA A 19 -15.45 -29.21 20.93
C ALA A 19 -14.54 -28.06 20.46
N ALA A 20 -13.30 -27.99 20.95
CA ALA A 20 -12.33 -26.98 20.57
C ALA A 20 -11.36 -27.54 19.52
N PHE A 21 -11.04 -26.72 18.52
CA PHE A 21 -10.06 -27.03 17.50
C PHE A 21 -8.83 -26.14 17.71
N ARG A 22 -7.63 -26.72 17.60
CA ARG A 22 -6.37 -25.98 17.56
C ARG A 22 -5.72 -26.13 16.19
N THR A 23 -4.92 -25.17 15.77
CA THR A 23 -4.06 -25.30 14.60
C THR A 23 -3.05 -26.43 14.79
N SER A 24 -2.68 -27.10 13.70
CA SER A 24 -1.61 -28.11 13.73
C SER A 24 -0.28 -27.49 14.15
N GLN A 25 0.59 -28.24 14.82
CA GLN A 25 1.93 -27.77 15.21
C GLN A 25 2.73 -27.30 13.98
N VAL A 26 2.58 -27.96 12.83
CA VAL A 26 3.22 -27.56 11.57
C VAL A 26 2.77 -26.17 11.10
N VAL A 27 1.51 -25.81 11.35
CA VAL A 27 0.99 -24.47 11.03
C VAL A 27 1.54 -23.45 12.02
N HIS A 28 1.66 -23.82 13.30
CA HIS A 28 2.31 -22.97 14.30
C HIS A 28 3.77 -22.71 13.98
N ASP A 29 4.55 -23.76 13.69
CA ASP A 29 5.98 -23.65 13.38
C ASP A 29 6.19 -22.84 12.10
N ALA A 30 5.35 -23.04 11.07
CA ALA A 30 5.43 -22.25 9.84
C ALA A 30 5.04 -20.77 10.04
N ILE A 31 4.11 -20.47 10.95
CA ILE A 31 3.79 -19.09 11.33
C ILE A 31 4.97 -18.48 12.10
N ASP A 32 5.53 -19.18 13.09
CA ASP A 32 6.64 -18.68 13.89
C ASP A 32 7.92 -18.48 13.04
N ASP A 33 8.16 -19.33 12.04
CA ASP A 33 9.28 -19.18 11.09
C ASP A 33 9.07 -18.02 10.09
N ALA A 34 7.82 -17.71 9.73
CA ALA A 34 7.49 -16.68 8.76
C ALA A 34 7.18 -15.31 9.39
N TRP A 35 6.80 -15.28 10.67
CA TRP A 35 6.31 -14.10 11.35
C TRP A 35 7.42 -13.37 12.09
N ASP A 36 7.72 -12.13 11.68
CA ASP A 36 8.49 -11.19 12.49
C ASP A 36 7.56 -10.23 13.26
N PRO A 37 7.32 -10.46 14.56
CA PRO A 37 6.45 -9.61 15.37
C PRO A 37 7.00 -8.18 15.56
N VAL A 38 8.30 -7.95 15.35
CA VAL A 38 8.90 -6.61 15.39
C VAL A 38 8.57 -5.86 14.10
N ALA A 39 8.68 -6.52 12.94
CA ALA A 39 8.29 -5.95 11.66
C ALA A 39 6.79 -5.59 11.64
N ASP A 40 5.92 -6.47 12.10
CA ASP A 40 4.47 -6.22 12.16
C ASP A 40 4.12 -5.04 13.07
N ARG A 41 4.73 -4.98 14.27
CA ARG A 41 4.53 -3.85 15.18
C ARG A 41 5.02 -2.54 14.58
N ARG A 42 6.13 -2.58 13.84
CA ARG A 42 6.67 -1.41 13.13
C ARG A 42 5.70 -0.95 12.04
N ILE A 43 5.19 -1.84 11.20
CA ILE A 43 4.21 -1.51 10.15
C ILE A 43 2.95 -0.90 10.78
N ALA A 44 2.40 -1.52 11.83
CA ALA A 44 1.23 -0.99 12.53
C ALA A 44 1.49 0.41 13.12
N THR A 45 2.70 0.65 13.66
CA THR A 45 3.09 1.96 14.19
C THR A 45 3.20 3.00 13.08
N LEU A 46 3.79 2.66 11.93
CA LEU A 46 3.91 3.55 10.78
C LEU A 46 2.54 3.92 10.21
N ARG A 47 1.62 2.96 10.08
CA ARG A 47 0.23 3.21 9.67
C ARG A 47 -0.49 4.16 10.62
N ALA A 48 -0.41 3.91 11.93
CA ALA A 48 -1.03 4.78 12.93
C ALA A 48 -0.44 6.21 12.89
N ALA A 49 0.88 6.33 12.73
CA ALA A 49 1.56 7.60 12.59
C ALA A 49 1.13 8.32 11.29
N ALA A 50 0.97 7.60 10.19
CA ALA A 50 0.49 8.16 8.93
C ALA A 50 -0.93 8.72 9.07
N THR A 51 -1.84 7.98 9.71
CA THR A 51 -3.21 8.45 9.98
C THR A 51 -3.22 9.73 10.81
N ALA A 52 -2.47 9.76 11.92
CA ALA A 52 -2.40 10.94 12.79
C ALA A 52 -1.78 12.15 12.06
N THR A 53 -0.75 11.91 11.24
CA THR A 53 -0.05 12.94 10.48
C THR A 53 -0.93 13.50 9.35
N GLY A 54 -1.68 12.64 8.66
CA GLY A 54 -2.66 13.03 7.65
C GLY A 54 -3.81 13.85 8.24
N ALA A 55 -4.35 13.44 9.40
CA ALA A 55 -5.38 14.21 10.11
C ALA A 55 -4.91 15.62 10.53
N ALA A 56 -3.61 15.81 10.73
CA ALA A 56 -3.00 17.12 11.00
C ALA A 56 -2.73 17.95 9.71
N GLY A 57 -3.08 17.44 8.53
CA GLY A 57 -2.89 18.10 7.24
C GLY A 57 -1.51 17.92 6.62
N HIS A 58 -0.63 17.12 7.23
CA HIS A 58 0.73 16.85 6.74
C HIS A 58 0.77 15.66 5.78
N HIS A 59 0.01 15.76 4.68
CA HIS A 59 -0.20 14.66 3.73
C HIS A 59 1.11 14.19 3.06
N ASP A 60 2.10 15.06 2.88
CA ASP A 60 3.43 14.71 2.35
C ASP A 60 4.19 13.76 3.27
N ARG A 61 4.16 14.02 4.57
CA ARG A 61 4.78 13.15 5.58
C ARG A 61 3.99 11.86 5.79
N ALA A 62 2.67 11.94 5.77
CA ALA A 62 1.81 10.77 5.86
C ALA A 62 2.10 9.79 4.70
N LEU A 63 2.27 10.32 3.48
CA LEU A 63 2.61 9.54 2.31
C LEU A 63 3.93 8.79 2.46
N GLY A 64 4.99 9.46 2.95
CA GLY A 64 6.28 8.79 3.22
C GLY A 64 6.19 7.69 4.30
N LEU A 65 5.33 7.86 5.31
CA LEU A 65 5.09 6.84 6.33
C LEU A 65 4.35 5.62 5.77
N LEU A 66 3.38 5.82 4.87
CA LEU A 66 2.65 4.74 4.21
C LEU A 66 3.55 3.95 3.25
N VAL A 67 4.41 4.65 2.51
CA VAL A 67 5.43 4.02 1.66
C VAL A 67 6.37 3.16 2.51
N ALA A 68 6.85 3.68 3.64
CA ALA A 68 7.71 2.92 4.56
C ALA A 68 7.00 1.74 5.24
N ALA A 69 5.67 1.74 5.27
CA ALA A 69 4.83 0.66 5.78
C ALA A 69 4.41 -0.34 4.68
N GLU A 70 4.82 -0.12 3.43
CA GLU A 70 4.40 -0.89 2.25
C GLU A 70 2.87 -0.98 2.11
N ASP A 71 2.18 0.07 2.54
CA ASP A 71 0.72 0.16 2.49
C ASP A 71 0.26 0.81 1.18
N HIS A 72 0.38 0.04 0.10
CA HIS A 72 0.11 0.53 -1.26
C HIS A 72 -1.33 1.00 -1.46
N ASP A 73 -2.31 0.32 -0.86
CA ASP A 73 -3.72 0.75 -0.84
C ASP A 73 -3.86 2.18 -0.30
N ALA A 74 -3.28 2.43 0.88
CA ALA A 74 -3.36 3.71 1.54
C ALA A 74 -2.57 4.80 0.79
N VAL A 75 -1.44 4.45 0.17
CA VAL A 75 -0.69 5.36 -0.71
C VAL A 75 -1.56 5.81 -1.88
N VAL A 76 -2.19 4.88 -2.59
CA VAL A 76 -3.07 5.20 -3.73
C VAL A 76 -4.26 6.05 -3.30
N ALA A 77 -4.90 5.71 -2.18
CA ALA A 77 -6.01 6.48 -1.64
C ALA A 77 -5.61 7.94 -1.33
N LEU A 78 -4.47 8.13 -0.65
CA LEU A 78 -3.98 9.46 -0.29
C LEU A 78 -3.56 10.27 -1.53
N LEU A 79 -2.92 9.63 -2.51
CA LEU A 79 -2.58 10.27 -3.79
C LEU A 79 -3.82 10.71 -4.56
N THR A 80 -4.87 9.88 -4.56
CA THR A 80 -6.14 10.19 -5.24
C THR A 80 -6.85 11.37 -4.58
N GLU A 81 -6.93 11.36 -3.25
CA GLU A 81 -7.66 12.39 -2.50
C GLU A 81 -6.89 13.73 -2.41
N HIS A 82 -5.57 13.67 -2.21
CA HIS A 82 -4.76 14.84 -1.86
C HIS A 82 -3.63 15.16 -2.86
N GLY A 83 -3.46 14.37 -3.93
CA GLY A 83 -2.38 14.56 -4.91
C GLY A 83 -2.36 15.95 -5.54
N GLY A 84 -3.52 16.42 -6.01
CA GLY A 84 -3.65 17.78 -6.56
C GLY A 84 -3.34 18.88 -5.53
N GLY A 85 -3.73 18.68 -4.27
CA GLY A 85 -3.38 19.58 -3.18
C GLY A 85 -1.88 19.61 -2.90
N LEU A 86 -1.23 18.45 -2.88
CA LEU A 86 0.22 18.33 -2.71
C LEU A 86 0.99 19.01 -3.85
N LEU A 87 0.53 18.85 -5.10
CA LEU A 87 1.08 19.55 -6.26
C LEU A 87 0.98 21.07 -6.12
N ALA A 88 -0.20 21.59 -5.78
CA ALA A 88 -0.43 23.02 -5.60
C ALA A 88 0.47 23.65 -4.52
N HIS A 89 0.87 22.87 -3.51
CA HIS A 89 1.78 23.30 -2.45
C HIS A 89 3.26 22.97 -2.74
N GLY A 90 3.59 22.54 -3.96
CA GLY A 90 4.96 22.26 -4.39
C GLY A 90 5.58 21.02 -3.76
N ARG A 91 4.79 20.09 -3.22
CA ARG A 91 5.26 18.83 -2.59
C ARG A 91 5.57 17.75 -3.63
N VAL A 92 6.20 18.16 -4.73
CA VAL A 92 6.52 17.35 -5.91
C VAL A 92 7.41 16.15 -5.59
N GLY A 93 8.42 16.33 -4.73
CA GLY A 93 9.36 15.26 -4.36
C GLY A 93 8.66 14.09 -3.69
N ALA A 94 7.83 14.35 -2.68
CA ALA A 94 7.10 13.32 -1.95
C ALA A 94 6.14 12.53 -2.86
N LEU A 95 5.49 13.21 -3.82
CA LEU A 95 4.62 12.56 -4.80
C LEU A 95 5.39 11.60 -5.70
N LEU A 96 6.50 12.07 -6.28
CA LEU A 96 7.31 11.24 -7.19
C LEU A 96 7.94 10.05 -6.46
N GLU A 97 8.43 10.25 -5.24
CA GLU A 97 8.96 9.16 -4.41
C GLU A 97 7.88 8.11 -4.11
N ALA A 98 6.68 8.54 -3.74
CA ALA A 98 5.58 7.62 -3.43
C ALA A 98 5.12 6.83 -4.65
N VAL A 99 4.94 7.49 -5.80
CA VAL A 99 4.52 6.81 -7.04
C VAL A 99 5.61 5.84 -7.52
N SER A 100 6.89 6.21 -7.41
CA SER A 100 8.01 5.34 -7.80
C SER A 100 8.17 4.12 -6.89
N ALA A 101 7.64 4.16 -5.68
CA ALA A 101 7.67 3.05 -4.73
C ALA A 101 6.52 2.05 -4.92
N LEU A 102 5.49 2.40 -5.71
CA LEU A 102 4.37 1.50 -5.98
C LEU A 102 4.80 0.35 -6.90
N PRO A 103 4.48 -0.91 -6.55
CA PRO A 103 4.55 -2.01 -7.50
C PRO A 103 3.64 -1.75 -8.70
N ALA A 104 3.95 -2.36 -9.85
CA ALA A 104 3.23 -2.12 -11.10
C ALA A 104 1.73 -2.44 -11.00
N GLU A 105 1.36 -3.45 -10.21
CA GLU A 105 -0.02 -3.84 -9.95
C GLU A 105 -0.82 -2.80 -9.13
N TRP A 106 -0.13 -1.90 -8.41
CA TRP A 106 -0.71 -0.84 -7.61
C TRP A 106 -0.65 0.53 -8.28
N LEU A 107 0.07 0.63 -9.41
CA LEU A 107 0.21 1.86 -10.15
C LEU A 107 -1.04 2.16 -10.95
N THR A 108 -1.91 3.01 -10.40
CA THR A 108 -3.15 3.45 -11.06
C THR A 108 -2.89 4.54 -12.09
N ALA A 109 -3.85 4.74 -13.00
CA ALA A 109 -3.80 5.82 -13.99
C ALA A 109 -3.75 7.19 -13.30
N GLU A 110 -4.50 7.37 -12.21
CA GLU A 110 -4.53 8.59 -11.40
C GLU A 110 -3.18 8.87 -10.73
N ALA A 111 -2.53 7.85 -10.15
CA ALA A 111 -1.21 7.99 -9.56
C ALA A 111 -0.16 8.39 -10.64
N ALA A 112 -0.26 7.79 -11.83
CA ALA A 112 0.59 8.15 -12.97
C ALA A 112 0.31 9.58 -13.48
N LEU A 113 -0.94 10.04 -13.52
CA LEU A 113 -1.28 11.42 -13.89
C LEU A 113 -0.64 12.42 -12.93
N VAL A 114 -0.79 12.20 -11.62
CA VAL A 114 -0.19 13.06 -10.59
C VAL A 114 1.34 13.09 -10.71
N ALA A 115 1.99 11.95 -11.01
CA ALA A 115 3.44 11.91 -11.25
C ALA A 115 3.85 12.66 -12.54
N GLY A 116 3.01 12.61 -13.58
CA GLY A 116 3.19 13.39 -14.80
C GLY A 116 3.16 14.90 -14.53
N GLU A 117 2.13 15.36 -13.83
CA GLU A 117 1.99 16.77 -13.42
C GLU A 117 3.13 17.21 -12.49
N ALA A 118 3.52 16.36 -11.53
CA ALA A 118 4.68 16.59 -10.66
C ALA A 118 5.97 16.79 -11.45
N SER A 119 6.19 15.96 -12.47
CA SER A 119 7.37 16.05 -13.35
C SER A 119 7.37 17.34 -14.17
N GLN A 120 6.20 17.77 -14.68
CA GLN A 120 6.07 19.07 -15.37
C GLN A 120 6.42 20.24 -14.45
N VAL A 121 5.92 20.24 -13.20
CA VAL A 121 6.25 21.29 -12.22
C VAL A 121 7.77 21.35 -11.94
N ARG A 122 8.45 20.21 -11.99
CA ARG A 122 9.91 20.12 -11.85
C ARG A 122 10.68 20.56 -13.11
N GLY A 123 10.00 20.73 -14.24
CA GLY A 123 10.60 20.98 -15.55
C GLY A 123 11.14 19.72 -16.24
N ASP A 124 10.81 18.53 -15.74
CA ASP A 124 11.16 17.24 -16.35
C ASP A 124 10.07 16.83 -17.35
N TRP A 125 10.13 17.45 -18.54
CA TRP A 125 9.14 17.23 -19.60
C TRP A 125 9.15 15.82 -20.18
N GLU A 126 10.33 15.18 -20.22
CA GLU A 126 10.47 13.81 -20.72
C GLU A 126 9.91 12.80 -19.71
N GLY A 127 10.25 12.96 -18.42
CA GLY A 127 9.66 12.17 -17.34
C GLY A 127 8.14 12.33 -17.28
N ALA A 128 7.64 13.56 -17.42
CA ALA A 128 6.20 13.83 -17.47
C ALA A 128 5.50 13.06 -18.59
N LEU A 129 6.04 13.11 -19.81
CA LEU A 129 5.48 12.39 -20.96
C LEU A 129 5.52 10.87 -20.75
N GLY A 130 6.56 10.35 -20.09
CA GLY A 130 6.63 8.96 -19.67
C GLY A 130 5.44 8.56 -18.80
N TRP A 131 5.18 9.34 -17.73
CA TRP A 131 4.07 9.09 -16.81
C TRP A 131 2.70 9.23 -17.47
N PHE A 132 2.50 10.24 -18.33
CA PHE A 132 1.21 10.38 -19.05
C PHE A 132 0.92 9.22 -19.99
N ARG A 133 1.95 8.62 -20.60
CA ARG A 133 1.77 7.40 -21.40
C ARG A 133 1.36 6.21 -20.53
N VAL A 134 1.92 6.09 -19.33
CA VAL A 134 1.51 5.04 -18.37
C VAL A 134 0.05 5.25 -17.96
N ALA A 135 -0.35 6.48 -17.63
CA ALA A 135 -1.73 6.81 -17.33
C ALA A 135 -2.68 6.45 -18.50
N ALA A 136 -2.30 6.84 -19.72
CA ALA A 136 -3.09 6.57 -20.92
C ALA A 136 -3.17 5.08 -21.26
N ALA A 137 -2.14 4.29 -20.95
CA ALA A 137 -2.17 2.84 -21.16
C ALA A 137 -3.16 2.12 -20.21
N GLY A 138 -3.47 2.71 -19.06
CA GLY A 138 -4.50 2.21 -18.12
C GLY A 138 -5.93 2.61 -18.50
N THR A 139 -6.11 3.68 -19.28
CA THR A 139 -7.40 4.14 -19.80
C THR A 139 -7.51 3.75 -21.28
N GLY A 140 -8.14 2.61 -21.57
CA GLY A 140 -8.23 2.04 -22.92
C GLY A 140 -8.84 2.91 -24.03
N GLU A 141 -9.21 4.17 -23.78
CA GLU A 141 -9.54 5.17 -24.79
C GLU A 141 -9.30 6.58 -24.21
N LEU A 142 -8.60 7.43 -24.97
CA LEU A 142 -8.51 8.86 -24.66
C LEU A 142 -9.90 9.50 -24.88
N PRO A 143 -10.44 10.27 -23.92
CA PRO A 143 -11.64 11.07 -24.18
C PRO A 143 -11.34 12.09 -25.29
N ALA A 144 -12.23 12.13 -26.27
CA ALA A 144 -12.16 12.95 -27.48
C ALA A 144 -12.24 14.46 -27.21
#